data_AF-A0A6S7KVM9-F1
#
_entry.id   AF-A0A6S7KVM9-F1
#
_cell.length_a   1.000
_cell.length_b   1.000
_cell.length_c   1.000
_cell.angle_alpha   90.00
_cell.angle_beta   90.00
_cell.angle_gamma   90.00
#
_symmetry.space_group_name_H-M   'P 1'
#
loop_
_entity.id
_entity.type
_entity.pdbx_description
1 polymer ?
#
loop_
_entity_poly.entity_id
_entity_poly.type
_entity_poly.pdbx_seq_one_letter_code
_entity_poly.pdbx_strand_id
1 'polypeptide(L)'
;MSDCYRNPQNQTKPTGIVSTPDNNTTSVFDSNNASDTQEDLIEVKANADPIMKVFEPFVNAASVSLLNNPTQRIPVQVLRDTGASQSLILTNTLPFSAESYSGNNVLIKGVHSSDYSSVPLHNIRLHSDLVSGDVSIGIIDTLPFDGIQLLL
;
A
#
# COMPACT_ATOMS: atom_id res chain seq x y z
N MET A 1 30.64 -56.07 -15.18
CA MET A 1 30.68 -56.00 -13.71
C MET A 1 29.53 -55.12 -13.25
N SER A 2 28.51 -55.76 -12.67
CA SER A 2 27.53 -55.23 -11.71
C SER A 2 26.49 -54.19 -12.16
N ASP A 3 25.32 -54.72 -12.55
CA ASP A 3 24.02 -54.10 -12.32
C ASP A 3 23.67 -54.13 -10.82
N CYS A 4 23.16 -53.02 -10.27
CA CYS A 4 22.50 -52.99 -8.97
C CYS A 4 21.20 -52.14 -9.00
N TYR A 5 20.11 -52.84 -9.28
CA TYR A 5 18.77 -52.79 -8.67
C TYR A 5 18.03 -51.48 -8.35
N ARG A 6 16.81 -51.42 -8.90
CA ARG A 6 15.63 -50.64 -8.52
C ARG A 6 14.87 -51.35 -7.37
N ASN A 7 14.39 -50.63 -6.34
CA ASN A 7 13.14 -50.93 -5.60
C ASN A 7 12.66 -49.74 -4.70
N PRO A 8 11.47 -49.71 -4.05
CA PRO A 8 10.41 -48.74 -4.32
C PRO A 8 10.00 -47.88 -3.10
N GLN A 9 9.09 -46.94 -3.37
CA GLN A 9 8.24 -46.11 -2.50
C GLN A 9 8.36 -46.21 -0.96
N ASN A 10 8.57 -45.05 -0.34
CA ASN A 10 7.76 -44.59 0.80
C ASN A 10 7.81 -43.05 0.89
N GLN A 11 6.86 -42.39 0.22
CA GLN A 11 6.59 -40.97 0.42
C GLN A 11 5.88 -40.81 1.77
N THR A 12 6.54 -40.22 2.76
CA THR A 12 5.86 -39.66 3.94
C THR A 12 5.77 -38.16 3.77
N LYS A 13 4.60 -37.71 3.31
CA LYS A 13 4.18 -36.30 3.28
C LYS A 13 3.92 -35.86 4.72
N PRO A 14 4.40 -34.68 5.18
CA PRO A 14 4.05 -34.21 6.51
C PRO A 14 2.55 -33.85 6.52
N THR A 15 1.76 -34.53 7.36
CA THR A 15 0.39 -34.10 7.69
C THR A 15 0.47 -33.00 8.73
N GLY A 16 0.39 -31.76 8.26
CA GLY A 16 0.09 -30.62 9.11
C GLY A 16 -1.30 -30.80 9.75
N ILE A 17 -1.40 -30.40 11.01
CA ILE A 17 -2.63 -30.47 11.81
C ILE A 17 -3.64 -29.47 11.21
N VAL A 18 -4.75 -29.97 10.67
CA VAL A 18 -5.88 -29.15 10.19
C VAL A 18 -6.94 -29.12 11.28
N SER A 19 -7.21 -27.93 11.83
CA SER A 19 -8.37 -27.69 12.68
C SER A 19 -9.58 -27.39 11.79
N THR A 20 -10.59 -28.25 11.80
CA THR A 20 -11.91 -27.97 11.24
C THR A 20 -12.73 -27.16 12.27
N PRO A 21 -13.49 -26.12 11.88
CA PRO A 21 -14.38 -25.44 12.81
C PRO A 21 -15.64 -26.29 13.03
N ASP A 22 -15.97 -26.54 14.30
CA ASP A 22 -17.25 -27.11 14.74
C ASP A 22 -18.31 -26.00 14.75
N ASN A 23 -19.28 -26.07 13.83
CA ASN A 23 -20.44 -25.18 13.81
C ASN A 23 -21.60 -25.83 14.56
N ASN A 24 -21.69 -25.53 15.85
CA ASN A 24 -22.92 -25.60 16.62
C ASN A 24 -22.98 -24.40 17.56
N THR A 25 -23.96 -23.51 17.35
CA THR A 25 -24.95 -23.12 18.37
C THR A 25 -25.96 -22.14 17.78
N THR A 26 -27.21 -22.58 17.81
CA THR A 26 -28.50 -21.90 17.69
C THR A 26 -28.56 -20.43 18.15
N SER A 27 -29.18 -19.57 17.34
CA SER A 27 -30.01 -18.47 17.86
C SER A 27 -31.33 -18.41 17.09
N VAL A 28 -32.41 -18.62 17.82
CA VAL A 28 -33.80 -18.37 17.45
C VAL A 28 -34.07 -16.90 17.78
N PHE A 29 -34.61 -16.09 16.87
CA PHE A 29 -35.57 -15.02 17.16
C PHE A 29 -36.24 -14.53 15.87
N ASP A 30 -37.57 -14.42 15.93
CA ASP A 30 -38.51 -14.21 14.85
C ASP A 30 -38.68 -12.73 14.41
N SER A 31 -39.00 -12.58 13.12
CA SER A 31 -40.01 -11.70 12.48
C SER A 31 -40.12 -10.18 12.72
N ASN A 32 -40.08 -9.48 11.57
CA ASN A 32 -40.92 -8.35 11.13
C ASN A 32 -40.71 -6.95 11.75
N ASN A 33 -40.20 -6.01 10.94
CA ASN A 33 -41.00 -4.88 10.44
C ASN A 33 -40.22 -4.07 9.40
N ALA A 34 -40.85 -3.86 8.25
CA ALA A 34 -40.43 -2.91 7.23
C ALA A 34 -41.22 -1.60 7.41
N SER A 35 -40.52 -0.46 7.49
CA SER A 35 -40.97 0.81 6.88
C SER A 35 -39.98 1.94 7.18
N ASP A 36 -39.68 2.70 6.13
CA ASP A 36 -39.11 4.05 6.06
C ASP A 36 -37.61 4.25 6.28
N THR A 37 -36.91 4.05 5.17
CA THR A 37 -35.74 4.82 4.72
C THR A 37 -35.98 6.33 4.79
N GLN A 38 -35.24 7.01 5.66
CA GLN A 38 -34.78 8.37 5.42
C GLN A 38 -33.25 8.31 5.39
N GLU A 39 -32.70 8.19 4.17
CA GLU A 39 -31.25 8.25 3.98
C GLU A 39 -30.80 9.69 4.21
N ASP A 40 -30.28 9.93 5.40
CA ASP A 40 -29.52 11.13 5.70
C ASP A 40 -28.14 10.98 5.04
N LEU A 41 -27.77 11.97 4.23
CA LEU A 41 -26.52 11.99 3.47
C LEU A 41 -25.36 12.14 4.47
N ILE A 42 -24.81 11.02 4.95
CA ILE A 42 -23.56 11.06 5.70
C ILE A 42 -22.46 11.33 4.69
N GLU A 43 -22.00 12.58 4.66
CA GLU A 43 -20.72 12.97 4.10
C GLU A 43 -19.65 12.12 4.78
N VAL A 44 -19.18 11.07 4.09
CA VAL A 44 -18.08 10.23 4.55
C VAL A 44 -16.82 11.08 4.49
N LYS A 45 -16.56 11.81 5.57
CA LYS A 45 -15.23 12.34 5.83
C LYS A 45 -14.33 11.11 5.96
N ALA A 46 -13.39 10.95 5.03
CA ALA A 46 -12.38 9.91 5.11
C ALA A 46 -11.62 10.12 6.42
N ASN A 47 -12.00 9.36 7.46
CA ASN A 47 -11.22 9.28 8.68
C ASN A 47 -9.99 8.46 8.32
N ALA A 48 -8.94 9.16 7.88
CA ALA A 48 -7.62 8.58 7.80
C ALA A 48 -7.13 8.38 9.24
N ASP A 49 -6.54 7.21 9.49
CA ASP A 49 -6.07 6.86 10.82
C ASP A 49 -4.68 7.47 11.07
N PRO A 50 -4.42 7.98 12.28
CA PRO A 50 -3.07 8.39 12.65
C PRO A 50 -2.13 7.19 12.58
N ILE A 51 -0.87 7.45 12.23
CA ILE A 51 0.13 6.39 12.15
C ILE A 51 0.22 5.60 13.45
N MET A 52 0.22 4.27 13.34
CA MET A 52 0.38 3.42 14.51
C MET A 52 1.80 3.61 15.06
N LYS A 53 1.93 3.73 16.38
CA LYS A 53 3.24 3.93 17.05
C LYS A 53 4.32 2.91 16.66
N VAL A 54 3.92 1.69 16.31
CA VAL A 54 4.83 0.64 15.84
C VAL A 54 5.55 1.00 14.54
N PHE A 55 4.97 1.90 13.74
CA PHE A 55 5.57 2.37 12.49
C PHE A 55 6.47 3.59 12.64
N GLU A 56 6.45 4.31 13.78
CA GLU A 56 7.29 5.49 14.03
C GLU A 56 8.79 5.25 13.72
N PRO A 57 9.41 4.10 14.07
CA PRO A 57 10.82 3.85 13.75
C PRO A 57 11.13 3.75 12.24
N PHE A 58 10.10 3.62 11.40
CA PHE A 58 10.22 3.55 9.94
C PHE A 58 9.81 4.86 9.26
N VAL A 59 9.48 5.90 10.04
CA VAL A 59 9.16 7.23 9.54
C VAL A 59 10.41 8.09 9.56
N ASN A 60 10.77 8.62 8.39
CA ASN A 60 11.91 9.51 8.22
C ASN A 60 11.47 10.87 7.67
N ALA A 61 12.07 11.94 8.16
CA ALA A 61 11.92 13.26 7.56
C ALA A 61 12.73 13.32 6.26
N ALA A 62 12.15 13.96 5.24
CA ALA A 62 12.82 14.23 3.99
C ALA A 62 12.38 15.59 3.42
N SER A 63 12.97 15.97 2.29
CA SER A 63 12.47 17.07 1.49
C SER A 63 12.44 16.71 0.02
N VAL A 64 11.44 17.22 -0.70
CA VAL A 64 11.23 16.97 -2.13
C VAL A 64 11.11 18.28 -2.89
N SER A 65 11.50 18.28 -4.16
CA SER A 65 11.30 19.41 -5.07
C SER A 65 11.11 18.93 -6.50
N LEU A 66 10.44 19.73 -7.32
CA LEU A 66 10.42 19.49 -8.77
C LEU A 66 11.80 19.72 -9.38
N LEU A 67 12.12 19.00 -10.45
CA LEU A 67 13.43 19.11 -11.12
C LEU A 67 13.65 20.49 -11.77
N ASN A 68 12.58 21.13 -12.24
CA ASN A 68 12.61 22.48 -12.83
C ASN A 68 12.78 23.59 -11.77
N ASN A 69 12.59 23.29 -10.48
CA ASN A 69 12.72 24.24 -9.38
C ASN A 69 13.33 23.59 -8.12
N PRO A 70 14.63 23.23 -8.14
CA PRO A 70 15.28 22.48 -7.07
C PRO A 70 15.56 23.30 -5.80
N THR A 71 15.38 24.62 -5.86
CA THR A 71 15.54 25.53 -4.70
C THR A 71 14.29 25.54 -3.82
N GLN A 72 13.11 25.32 -4.39
CA GLN A 72 11.86 25.22 -3.65
C GLN A 72 11.66 23.80 -3.12
N ARG A 73 12.21 23.52 -1.95
CA ARG A 73 12.07 22.22 -1.26
C ARG A 73 10.90 22.23 -0.29
N ILE A 74 10.08 21.20 -0.37
CA ILE A 74 8.94 20.95 0.53
C ILE A 74 9.33 19.84 1.51
N PRO A 75 9.24 20.06 2.83
CA PRO A 75 9.48 19.02 3.82
C PRO A 75 8.34 17.99 3.80
N VAL A 76 8.69 16.71 3.96
CA VAL A 76 7.74 15.59 3.95
C VAL A 76 8.12 14.54 5.00
N GLN A 77 7.13 13.80 5.48
CA GLN A 77 7.31 12.57 6.23
C GLN A 77 7.20 11.37 5.30
N VAL A 78 8.19 10.49 5.41
CA VAL A 78 8.37 9.32 4.55
C VAL A 78 8.20 8.07 5.40
N LEU A 79 7.27 7.21 5.03
CA LEU A 79 7.20 5.86 5.58
C LEU A 79 8.03 4.92 4.70
N ARG A 80 9.03 4.27 5.28
CA ARG A 80 9.83 3.26 4.59
C ARG A 80 9.03 1.97 4.41
N ASP A 81 8.89 1.52 3.18
CA ASP A 81 8.18 0.28 2.83
C ASP A 81 9.01 -0.57 1.88
N THR A 82 9.75 -1.53 2.44
CA THR A 82 10.54 -2.49 1.64
C THR A 82 9.68 -3.51 0.89
N GLY A 83 8.37 -3.58 1.16
CA GLY A 83 7.42 -4.46 0.47
C GLY A 83 6.88 -3.84 -0.81
N ALA A 84 6.97 -2.52 -0.98
CA ALA A 84 6.54 -1.83 -2.18
C ALA A 84 7.63 -1.88 -3.26
N SER A 85 7.24 -2.21 -4.50
CA SER A 85 8.14 -2.16 -5.66
C SER A 85 8.29 -0.76 -6.23
N GLN A 86 7.43 0.18 -5.81
CA GLN A 86 7.36 1.52 -6.33
C GLN A 86 7.11 2.48 -5.18
N SER A 87 7.93 3.53 -5.10
CA SER A 87 7.70 4.65 -4.18
C SER A 87 6.53 5.50 -4.67
N LEU A 88 5.68 5.94 -3.74
CA LEU A 88 4.43 6.65 -4.01
C LEU A 88 4.34 7.93 -3.20
N ILE A 89 3.88 9.01 -3.81
CA ILE A 89 3.73 10.33 -3.17
C ILE A 89 2.31 10.85 -3.34
N LEU A 90 1.82 11.60 -2.34
CA LEU A 90 0.51 12.23 -2.42
C LEU A 90 0.49 13.35 -3.48
N THR A 91 -0.56 13.37 -4.29
CA THR A 91 -0.79 14.33 -5.38
C THR A 91 -0.71 15.80 -4.94
N ASN A 92 -1.09 16.10 -3.69
CA ASN A 92 -1.09 17.45 -3.14
C ASN A 92 0.25 17.89 -2.53
N THR A 93 1.30 17.06 -2.58
CA THR A 93 2.60 17.36 -1.96
C THR A 93 3.43 18.37 -2.74
N LEU A 94 3.36 18.31 -4.08
CA LEU A 94 4.04 19.21 -5.00
C LEU A 94 3.06 19.62 -6.12
N PRO A 95 3.28 20.76 -6.79
CA PRO A 95 2.47 21.17 -7.92
C PRO A 95 2.84 20.37 -9.18
N PHE A 96 2.52 19.08 -9.18
CA PHE A 96 2.79 18.19 -10.31
C PHE A 96 2.10 18.67 -11.58
N SER A 97 2.81 18.54 -12.70
CA SER A 97 2.34 18.97 -14.02
C SER A 97 2.91 18.07 -15.12
N ALA A 98 2.48 18.32 -16.36
CA ALA A 98 3.00 17.63 -17.54
C ALA A 98 4.53 17.75 -17.69
N GLU A 99 5.16 18.81 -17.16
CA GLU A 99 6.62 18.96 -17.21
C GLU A 99 7.35 17.96 -16.31
N SER A 100 6.75 17.63 -15.17
CA SER A 100 7.30 16.65 -14.22
C SER A 100 6.94 15.21 -14.59
N TYR A 101 5.96 15.01 -15.47
CA TYR A 101 5.51 13.69 -15.89
C TYR A 101 6.58 12.99 -16.74
N SER A 102 6.86 11.73 -16.42
CA SER A 102 7.90 10.93 -17.07
C SER A 102 7.50 10.36 -18.43
N GLY A 103 6.24 10.53 -18.84
CA GLY A 103 5.69 9.88 -20.04
C GLY A 103 5.14 8.47 -19.79
N ASN A 104 5.31 7.92 -18.58
CA ASN A 104 4.93 6.55 -18.25
C ASN A 104 3.98 6.48 -17.05
N ASN A 105 3.15 5.44 -17.06
CA ASN A 105 2.37 5.00 -15.90
C ASN A 105 2.84 3.64 -15.43
N VAL A 106 2.65 3.36 -14.15
CA VAL A 106 2.87 2.05 -13.55
C VAL A 106 1.54 1.49 -13.04
N LEU A 107 1.35 0.18 -13.18
CA LEU A 107 0.22 -0.51 -12.58
C LEU A 107 0.59 -0.94 -11.16
N ILE A 108 -0.15 -0.45 -10.17
CA ILE A 108 0.01 -0.84 -8.78
C ILE A 108 -1.17 -1.68 -8.32
N LYS A 109 -0.92 -2.61 -7.40
CA LYS A 109 -1.94 -3.44 -6.76
C LYS A 109 -1.56 -3.67 -5.31
N GLY A 110 -2.44 -3.27 -4.40
CA GLY A 110 -2.29 -3.55 -2.97
C GLY A 110 -2.66 -5.00 -2.64
N VAL A 111 -2.20 -5.48 -1.47
CA VAL A 111 -2.44 -6.86 -1.00
C VAL A 111 -3.94 -7.18 -0.92
N HIS A 112 -4.75 -6.21 -0.52
CA HIS A 112 -6.20 -6.35 -0.36
C HIS A 112 -7.01 -5.77 -1.53
N SER A 113 -6.37 -5.43 -2.64
CA SER A 113 -7.04 -4.88 -3.82
C SER A 113 -7.32 -6.00 -4.84
N SER A 114 -8.53 -6.06 -5.39
CA SER A 114 -8.84 -6.92 -6.54
C SER A 114 -8.20 -6.39 -7.83
N ASP A 115 -8.24 -5.07 -7.99
CA ASP A 115 -7.94 -4.37 -9.24
C ASP A 115 -6.57 -3.70 -9.24
N TYR A 116 -6.07 -3.42 -10.44
CA TYR A 116 -4.87 -2.63 -10.65
C TYR A 116 -5.25 -1.15 -10.82
N SER A 117 -4.46 -0.27 -10.21
CA SER A 117 -4.56 1.17 -10.44
C SER A 117 -3.41 1.63 -11.33
N SER A 118 -3.73 2.40 -12.38
CA SER A 118 -2.73 3.03 -13.24
C SER A 118 -2.32 4.36 -12.62
N VAL A 119 -1.05 4.45 -12.23
CA VAL A 119 -0.49 5.60 -11.52
C VAL A 119 0.54 6.30 -12.41
N PRO A 120 0.42 7.62 -12.65
CA PRO A 120 1.41 8.35 -13.43
C PRO A 120 2.72 8.49 -12.67
N LEU A 121 3.83 8.30 -13.37
CA LEU A 121 5.18 8.46 -12.83
C LEU A 121 5.71 9.87 -13.11
N HIS A 122 6.22 10.52 -12.08
CA HIS A 122 6.83 11.84 -12.17
C HIS A 122 8.28 11.82 -11.70
N ASN A 123 9.11 12.66 -12.29
CA ASN A 123 10.51 12.83 -11.89
C ASN A 123 10.65 14.01 -10.93
N ILE A 124 11.21 13.75 -9.75
CA ILE A 124 11.44 14.75 -8.70
C ILE A 124 12.84 14.60 -8.12
N ARG A 125 13.31 15.63 -7.40
CA ARG A 125 14.49 15.52 -6.54
C ARG A 125 14.01 15.16 -5.13
N LEU A 126 14.48 14.05 -4.60
CA LEU A 126 14.30 13.64 -3.21
C LEU A 126 15.61 13.86 -2.43
N HIS A 127 15.50 14.34 -1.21
CA HIS A 127 16.62 14.48 -0.28
C HIS A 127 16.24 13.90 1.07
N SER A 128 16.83 12.76 1.42
CA SER A 128 16.64 12.06 2.68
C SER A 128 17.91 11.28 3.06
N ASP A 129 17.96 10.80 4.30
CA ASP A 129 19.07 9.97 4.78
C ASP A 129 19.08 8.55 4.16
N LEU A 130 17.95 8.11 3.59
CA LEU A 130 17.84 6.80 2.94
C LEU A 130 18.24 6.84 1.47
N VAL A 131 17.79 7.88 0.76
CA VAL A 131 18.05 8.10 -0.66
C VAL A 131 18.06 9.60 -0.95
N SER A 132 18.99 10.05 -1.79
CA SER A 132 19.08 11.44 -2.23
C SER A 132 19.47 11.50 -3.70
N GLY A 133 18.68 12.23 -4.51
CA GLY A 133 18.90 12.35 -5.95
C GLY A 133 17.60 12.54 -6.74
N ASP A 134 17.71 12.38 -8.05
CA ASP A 134 16.55 12.41 -8.96
C ASP A 134 15.91 11.02 -8.95
N VAL A 135 14.61 10.96 -8.70
CA VAL A 135 13.84 9.72 -8.56
C VAL A 135 12.55 9.80 -9.36
N SER A 136 12.10 8.65 -9.85
CA SER A 136 10.80 8.49 -10.50
C SER A 136 9.80 7.91 -9.51
N ILE A 137 8.65 8.58 -9.37
CA ILE A 137 7.72 8.34 -8.29
C ILE A 137 6.27 8.32 -8.75
N GLY A 138 5.47 7.42 -8.20
CA GLY A 138 4.05 7.32 -8.54
C GLY A 138 3.22 8.34 -7.78
N ILE A 139 2.28 9.00 -8.46
CA ILE A 139 1.37 9.97 -7.84
C ILE A 139 0.05 9.29 -7.47
N ILE A 140 -0.33 9.40 -6.20
CA ILE A 140 -1.59 8.82 -5.70
C ILE A 140 -2.38 9.85 -4.89
N ASP A 141 -3.68 9.60 -4.73
CA ASP A 141 -4.56 10.54 -4.01
C ASP A 141 -4.54 10.34 -2.48
N THR A 142 -4.30 9.11 -2.02
CA THR A 142 -4.37 8.75 -0.59
C THR A 142 -3.31 7.72 -0.20
N LEU A 143 -2.78 7.85 1.02
CA LEU A 143 -1.89 6.88 1.67
C LEU A 143 -2.57 6.33 2.93
N PRO A 144 -2.14 5.17 3.45
CA PRO A 144 -2.81 4.50 4.57
C PRO A 144 -2.81 5.26 5.91
N PHE A 145 -1.91 6.23 6.09
CA PHE A 145 -1.75 6.94 7.35
C PHE A 145 -1.73 8.45 7.14
N ASP A 146 -2.38 9.15 8.05
CA ASP A 146 -2.29 10.60 8.13
C ASP A 146 -0.88 11.07 8.48
N GLY A 147 -0.53 12.22 7.92
CA GLY A 147 0.76 12.85 8.19
C GLY A 147 1.94 12.23 7.43
N ILE A 148 1.73 11.15 6.67
CA ILE A 148 2.72 10.61 5.71
C ILE A 148 2.40 11.15 4.32
N GLN A 149 3.41 11.70 3.64
CA GLN A 149 3.26 12.18 2.26
C GLN A 149 3.90 11.25 1.25
N LEU A 150 4.84 10.41 1.70
CA LEU A 150 5.65 9.57 0.83
C LEU A 150 5.79 8.15 1.38
N LEU A 151 5.60 7.16 0.52
CA LEU A 151 5.97 5.77 0.73
C LEU A 151 7.25 5.49 -0.07
N LEU A 152 8.31 5.04 0.60
CA LEU A 152 9.62 4.82 -0.02
C LEU A 152 9.99 3.35 -0.12
#